data_AF-A0A4P5R929-F1
#
_entry.id   AF-A0A4P5R929-F1
#
_cell.length_a   1.000
_cell.length_b   1.000
_cell.length_c   1.000
_cell.angle_alpha   90.00
_cell.angle_beta   90.00
_cell.angle_gamma   90.00
#
_symmetry.space_group_name_H-M   'P 1'
#
loop_
_entity.id
_entity.type
_entity.pdbx_description
1 polymer ?
#
loop_
_entity_poly.entity_id
_entity_poly.type
_entity_poly.pdbx_seq_one_letter_code
_entity_poly.pdbx_strand_id
1 'polypeptide(L)'
;MSEIIPAAAGSVAHETIAQDGEGFIVGAVRRLFTKKAKPPKAKIEKSANGNHDASDAAGAKKVGLKPKRGWRKRSFLTSVLIPSLFKRRELREGPPEFPKLKKGEIGVTWIGHASFLLQFGTHNVLIDPNWARWLKIVKRLKMPGLHLHELPEIDLVLVTHAHFDHLDRKTLRKVAADQPIVVPFEVGNLVHDLGFRSVHELGYWESYKLGPLTVTLTPCAHWGARVLHDTHRGFGGFIIEHEGRTVYHCGDTAYFGGFKEIAKRFKVDVALMPIGAYDPPSGREVHMNPEEALLAFHELGAKVMVPMHYGTFRLSYEPMEEPLPRLLVAARQSGLSEKVAVMLEGRPEVF
;
A
#
# COMPACT_ATOMS: atom_id res chain seq x y z
N MET A 1 -27.00 68.07 41.49
CA MET A 1 -25.68 68.43 40.93
C MET A 1 -25.42 67.50 39.76
N SER A 2 -25.43 68.10 38.59
CA SER A 2 -25.47 67.51 37.26
C SER A 2 -24.37 68.18 36.44
N GLU A 3 -23.54 67.42 35.74
CA GLU A 3 -22.58 67.83 34.70
C GLU A 3 -22.20 66.49 34.02
N ILE A 4 -22.50 66.12 32.77
CA ILE A 4 -22.60 66.76 31.44
C ILE A 4 -21.33 67.47 31.00
N ILE A 5 -20.72 67.02 29.87
CA ILE A 5 -19.97 67.74 28.81
C ILE A 5 -19.16 66.71 27.96
N PRO A 6 -19.00 66.84 26.61
CA PRO A 6 -20.00 66.90 25.55
C PRO A 6 -19.67 65.98 24.33
N ALA A 7 -20.56 65.95 23.34
CA ALA A 7 -20.33 65.40 22.00
C ALA A 7 -19.77 66.47 21.05
N ALA A 8 -18.91 66.06 20.10
CA ALA A 8 -18.48 66.89 18.98
C ALA A 8 -19.01 66.31 17.65
N ALA A 9 -19.73 67.16 16.93
CA ALA A 9 -20.33 66.91 15.63
C ALA A 9 -19.32 67.09 14.48
N GLY A 10 -19.47 66.28 13.45
CA GLY A 10 -18.79 66.42 12.16
C GLY A 10 -19.78 66.14 11.03
N SER A 11 -20.21 67.22 10.40
CA SER A 11 -21.22 67.33 9.34
C SER A 11 -20.83 66.61 8.04
N VAL A 12 -21.83 65.98 7.43
CA VAL A 12 -21.80 65.36 6.09
C VAL A 12 -22.03 66.44 5.03
N ALA A 13 -21.22 66.44 3.97
CA ALA A 13 -21.55 67.08 2.71
C ALA A 13 -21.27 66.09 1.56
N HIS A 14 -22.29 65.93 0.72
CA HIS A 14 -22.33 65.12 -0.48
C HIS A 14 -21.39 65.65 -1.56
N GLU A 15 -20.71 64.74 -2.25
CA GLU A 15 -20.43 64.90 -3.68
C GLU A 15 -20.57 63.54 -4.37
N THR A 16 -21.60 63.44 -5.20
CA THR A 16 -21.85 62.36 -6.15
C THR A 16 -20.98 62.61 -7.37
N ILE A 17 -20.37 61.59 -7.97
CA ILE A 17 -20.26 61.42 -9.45
C ILE A 17 -19.67 60.05 -9.82
N ALA A 18 -20.38 59.43 -10.75
CA ALA A 18 -20.00 58.47 -11.79
C ALA A 18 -19.30 57.14 -11.45
N GLN A 19 -20.02 56.09 -11.86
CA GLN A 19 -19.49 54.79 -12.25
C GLN A 19 -18.39 54.95 -13.31
N ASP A 20 -17.29 54.23 -13.13
CA ASP A 20 -16.51 53.68 -14.25
C ASP A 20 -16.03 52.28 -13.84
N GLY A 21 -16.70 51.29 -14.41
CA GLY A 21 -16.38 49.88 -14.25
C GLY A 21 -15.45 49.43 -15.35
N GLU A 22 -14.15 49.70 -15.26
CA GLU A 22 -13.13 48.96 -16.01
C GLU A 22 -11.80 49.01 -15.23
N GLY A 23 -11.50 47.97 -14.45
CA GLY A 23 -10.22 47.92 -13.73
C GLY A 23 -9.98 46.69 -12.86
N PHE A 24 -11.05 46.02 -12.42
CA PHE A 24 -10.92 44.86 -11.51
C PHE A 24 -10.75 43.50 -12.20
N ILE A 25 -10.75 43.44 -13.54
CA ILE A 25 -10.73 42.16 -14.29
C ILE A 25 -9.31 41.73 -14.73
N VAL A 26 -8.28 42.56 -14.63
CA VAL A 26 -6.93 42.20 -15.14
C VAL A 26 -6.06 41.45 -14.10
N GLY A 27 -6.43 41.47 -12.81
CA GLY A 27 -5.67 40.80 -11.74
C GLY A 27 -6.07 39.36 -11.43
N ALA A 28 -7.28 38.93 -11.81
CA ALA A 28 -7.87 37.66 -11.37
C ALA A 28 -7.80 36.51 -12.40
N VAL A 29 -7.33 36.77 -13.63
CA VAL A 29 -7.33 35.78 -14.73
C VAL A 29 -5.95 35.18 -15.03
N ARG A 30 -4.89 35.55 -14.29
CA ARG A 30 -3.51 35.04 -14.52
C ARG A 30 -3.03 33.95 -13.53
N ARG A 31 -3.95 33.25 -12.86
CA ARG A 31 -3.64 32.02 -12.08
C ARG A 31 -4.27 30.75 -12.65
N LEU A 32 -4.74 30.78 -13.90
CA LEU A 32 -5.10 29.59 -14.65
C LEU A 32 -3.86 29.04 -15.36
N PHE A 33 -3.44 27.84 -14.93
CA PHE A 33 -2.47 26.95 -15.60
C PHE A 33 -0.97 27.27 -15.54
N THR A 34 -0.42 27.65 -14.38
CA THR A 34 0.98 27.24 -14.13
C THR A 34 0.96 25.73 -13.88
N LYS A 35 1.21 24.93 -14.93
CA LYS A 35 1.53 23.51 -14.77
C LYS A 35 2.63 23.42 -13.72
N LYS A 36 2.37 22.86 -12.53
CA LYS A 36 3.44 22.54 -11.57
C LYS A 36 4.51 21.79 -12.37
N ALA A 37 5.74 22.30 -12.35
CA ALA A 37 6.85 21.66 -13.05
C ALA A 37 6.90 20.19 -12.61
N LYS A 38 7.09 19.27 -13.57
CA LYS A 38 7.27 17.86 -13.23
C LYS A 38 8.55 17.76 -12.38
N PRO A 39 8.53 16.99 -11.26
CA PRO A 39 9.74 16.80 -10.48
C PRO A 39 10.84 16.18 -11.37
N PRO A 40 12.12 16.46 -11.07
CA PRO A 40 13.22 15.84 -11.79
C PRO A 40 13.13 14.31 -11.68
N LYS A 41 13.65 13.61 -12.69
CA LYS A 41 13.72 12.15 -12.64
C LYS A 41 14.82 11.75 -11.64
N ALA A 42 14.45 11.01 -10.61
CA ALA A 42 15.41 10.39 -9.71
C ALA A 42 16.29 9.39 -10.47
N LYS A 43 17.55 9.24 -10.04
CA LYS A 43 18.42 8.19 -10.54
C LYS A 43 17.86 6.83 -10.09
N ILE A 44 17.78 5.87 -11.01
CA ILE A 44 17.49 4.48 -10.69
C ILE A 44 18.82 3.81 -10.38
N GLU A 45 18.98 3.43 -9.12
CA GLU A 45 20.10 2.64 -8.64
C GLU A 45 19.69 1.18 -8.69
N LYS A 46 20.28 0.45 -9.63
CA LYS A 46 20.12 -1.00 -9.72
C LYS A 46 21.14 -1.64 -8.79
N SER A 47 20.73 -2.68 -8.09
CA SER A 47 21.67 -3.48 -7.33
C SER A 47 22.73 -4.13 -8.23
N ALA A 48 23.89 -4.44 -7.64
CA ALA A 48 25.09 -4.86 -8.34
C ALA A 48 24.97 -6.27 -8.96
N ASN A 49 24.14 -7.16 -8.40
CA ASN A 49 23.92 -8.48 -8.98
C ASN A 49 22.69 -8.40 -9.88
N GLY A 50 22.89 -8.48 -11.20
CA GLY A 50 21.80 -8.62 -12.18
C GLY A 50 21.06 -9.96 -12.10
N ASN A 51 21.12 -10.67 -10.96
CA ASN A 51 20.43 -11.94 -10.78
C ASN A 51 18.95 -11.68 -10.44
N HIS A 52 18.13 -11.73 -11.49
CA HIS A 52 16.67 -11.58 -11.42
C HIS A 52 15.96 -12.94 -11.54
N ASP A 53 16.73 -14.03 -11.65
CA ASP A 53 16.17 -15.34 -11.93
C ASP A 53 15.57 -15.96 -10.67
N ALA A 54 14.24 -15.97 -10.68
CA ALA A 54 13.39 -16.70 -9.76
C ALA A 54 13.73 -18.20 -9.66
N SER A 55 14.49 -18.77 -10.60
CA SER A 55 14.95 -20.16 -10.59
C SER A 55 16.15 -20.43 -9.68
N ASP A 56 17.01 -19.42 -9.45
CA ASP A 56 18.19 -19.55 -8.58
C ASP A 56 17.83 -19.35 -7.09
N ALA A 57 16.75 -18.61 -6.83
CA ALA A 57 16.07 -18.65 -5.55
C ALA A 57 15.20 -19.91 -5.52
N ALA A 58 15.35 -20.78 -4.54
CA ALA A 58 14.70 -22.09 -4.55
C ALA A 58 13.16 -21.96 -4.47
N GLY A 59 12.48 -21.89 -5.62
CA GLY A 59 11.05 -22.12 -5.75
C GLY A 59 10.17 -20.99 -6.30
N ALA A 60 10.69 -19.85 -6.75
CA ALA A 60 9.83 -18.84 -7.38
C ALA A 60 9.42 -19.28 -8.80
N LYS A 61 8.14 -19.55 -9.00
CA LYS A 61 7.57 -19.98 -10.29
C LYS A 61 6.76 -18.86 -10.92
N LYS A 62 7.11 -18.47 -12.16
CA LYS A 62 6.21 -17.66 -13.01
C LYS A 62 4.99 -18.51 -13.37
N VAL A 63 3.80 -18.08 -12.96
CA VAL A 63 2.55 -18.84 -13.17
C VAL A 63 1.85 -18.39 -14.46
N GLY A 64 1.67 -19.32 -15.40
CA GLY A 64 0.94 -19.11 -16.66
C GLY A 64 -0.59 -19.27 -16.51
N LEU A 65 -1.34 -18.94 -17.57
CA LEU A 65 -2.77 -19.26 -17.66
C LEU A 65 -2.97 -20.78 -17.70
N LYS A 66 -3.79 -21.34 -16.80
CA LYS A 66 -4.26 -22.73 -16.87
C LYS A 66 -5.70 -22.77 -17.37
N PRO A 67 -5.99 -23.10 -18.64
CA PRO A 67 -7.38 -23.35 -19.04
C PRO A 67 -7.87 -24.67 -18.40
N LYS A 68 -8.68 -24.58 -17.34
CA LYS A 68 -9.39 -25.75 -16.77
C LYS A 68 -10.66 -26.02 -17.60
N ARG A 69 -10.90 -27.28 -17.96
CA ARG A 69 -12.08 -27.75 -18.71
C ARG A 69 -13.33 -27.58 -17.82
N GLY A 70 -14.33 -26.81 -18.28
CA GLY A 70 -15.51 -26.43 -17.48
C GLY A 70 -15.63 -24.93 -17.16
N TRP A 71 -15.07 -24.06 -18.01
CA TRP A 71 -15.16 -22.60 -17.91
C TRP A 71 -16.61 -22.16 -17.60
N ARG A 72 -16.84 -21.67 -16.38
CA ARG A 72 -18.18 -21.38 -15.86
C ARG A 72 -18.80 -20.19 -16.61
N LYS A 73 -20.09 -20.30 -16.90
CA LYS A 73 -21.02 -19.28 -17.45
C LYS A 73 -21.20 -18.03 -16.56
N ARG A 74 -20.18 -17.55 -15.86
CA ARG A 74 -20.26 -16.41 -14.94
C ARG A 74 -19.42 -15.26 -15.47
N SER A 75 -20.08 -14.18 -15.90
CA SER A 75 -19.40 -12.96 -16.33
C SER A 75 -18.96 -12.16 -15.09
N PHE A 76 -17.65 -11.94 -14.92
CA PHE A 76 -17.10 -11.09 -13.85
C PHE A 76 -17.73 -9.69 -13.83
N LEU A 77 -18.09 -9.16 -15.00
CA LEU A 77 -18.79 -7.88 -15.09
C LEU A 77 -20.13 -7.92 -14.35
N THR A 78 -20.97 -8.92 -14.61
CA THR A 78 -22.33 -9.00 -14.03
C THR A 78 -22.35 -9.55 -12.62
N SER A 79 -21.42 -10.44 -12.25
CA SER A 79 -21.38 -11.05 -10.91
C SER A 79 -20.57 -10.25 -9.90
N VAL A 80 -19.58 -9.47 -10.36
CA VAL A 80 -18.64 -8.74 -9.51
C VAL A 80 -18.77 -7.24 -9.69
N LEU A 81 -18.44 -6.72 -10.87
CA LEU A 81 -18.28 -5.28 -11.07
C LEU A 81 -19.59 -4.50 -10.90
N ILE A 82 -20.67 -4.92 -11.57
CA ILE A 82 -21.97 -4.23 -11.51
C ILE A 82 -22.52 -4.21 -10.06
N PRO A 83 -22.61 -5.34 -9.32
CA PRO A 83 -23.04 -5.31 -7.92
C PRO A 83 -22.17 -4.39 -7.04
N SER A 84 -20.85 -4.37 -7.25
CA SER A 84 -19.94 -3.52 -6.49
C SER A 84 -20.16 -2.02 -6.69
N LEU A 85 -20.73 -1.59 -7.83
CA LEU A 85 -21.09 -0.18 -8.05
C LEU A 85 -22.14 0.29 -7.06
N PHE A 86 -23.10 -0.57 -6.71
CA PHE A 86 -24.21 -0.27 -5.80
C PHE A 86 -23.85 -0.39 -4.31
N LYS A 87 -22.80 -1.14 -3.94
CA LYS A 87 -22.34 -1.22 -2.54
C LYS A 87 -21.84 0.15 -2.08
N ARG A 88 -22.40 0.70 -0.99
CA ARG A 88 -21.95 1.95 -0.37
C ARG A 88 -20.52 1.76 0.15
N ARG A 89 -19.69 2.80 0.05
CA ARG A 89 -18.35 2.75 0.63
C ARG A 89 -18.43 2.84 2.15
N GLU A 90 -17.77 1.92 2.83
CA GLU A 90 -17.60 1.96 4.27
C GLU A 90 -16.64 3.11 4.63
N LEU A 91 -17.02 3.87 5.65
CA LEU A 91 -16.24 5.00 6.15
C LEU A 91 -15.17 4.50 7.13
N ARG A 92 -14.13 5.30 7.32
CA ARG A 92 -13.09 5.03 8.32
C ARG A 92 -13.57 5.40 9.72
N GLU A 93 -12.88 4.86 10.72
CA GLU A 93 -12.93 5.37 12.09
C GLU A 93 -12.12 6.68 12.20
N GLY A 94 -12.17 7.34 13.36
CA GLY A 94 -11.60 8.66 13.61
C GLY A 94 -10.08 8.80 13.32
N PRO A 95 -9.48 9.97 13.62
CA PRO A 95 -8.05 10.18 13.39
C PRO A 95 -7.20 9.13 14.14
N PRO A 96 -6.05 8.70 13.56
CA PRO A 96 -5.17 7.75 14.23
C PRO A 96 -4.51 8.38 15.46
N GLU A 97 -4.24 7.57 16.47
CA GLU A 97 -3.32 7.90 17.56
C GLU A 97 -2.10 7.00 17.45
N PHE A 98 -0.99 7.54 16.91
CA PHE A 98 0.23 6.76 16.75
C PHE A 98 0.91 6.52 18.10
N PRO A 99 1.34 5.27 18.38
CA PRO A 99 1.96 4.93 19.65
C PRO A 99 3.36 5.54 19.76
N LYS A 100 3.74 5.92 20.98
CA LYS A 100 5.15 6.15 21.31
C LYS A 100 5.82 4.82 21.55
N LEU A 101 6.61 4.35 20.57
CA LEU A 101 7.27 3.06 20.63
C LEU A 101 8.46 3.08 21.62
N LYS A 102 8.59 2.02 22.40
CA LYS A 102 9.79 1.71 23.17
C LYS A 102 10.80 0.99 22.27
N LYS A 103 12.04 0.90 22.75
CA LYS A 103 13.10 0.16 22.05
C LYS A 103 12.68 -1.31 21.84
N GLY A 104 12.72 -1.76 20.59
CA GLY A 104 12.38 -3.13 20.21
C GLY A 104 10.88 -3.39 19.96
N GLU A 105 10.02 -2.38 20.10
CA GLU A 105 8.61 -2.45 19.70
C GLU A 105 8.43 -2.08 18.23
N ILE A 106 7.47 -2.73 17.56
CA ILE A 106 7.07 -2.42 16.18
C ILE A 106 5.65 -1.88 16.19
N GLY A 107 5.46 -0.65 15.73
CA GLY A 107 4.13 -0.12 15.43
C GLY A 107 3.69 -0.55 14.03
N VAL A 108 2.50 -1.11 13.90
CA VAL A 108 1.93 -1.50 12.61
C VAL A 108 0.57 -0.82 12.49
N THR A 109 0.32 -0.15 11.36
CA THR A 109 -1.00 0.38 11.01
C THR A 109 -1.42 -0.17 9.67
N TRP A 110 -2.51 -0.94 9.65
CA TRP A 110 -3.10 -1.40 8.40
C TRP A 110 -3.93 -0.26 7.78
N ILE A 111 -3.57 0.19 6.59
CA ILE A 111 -4.26 1.30 5.90
C ILE A 111 -5.39 0.77 5.02
N GLY A 112 -5.38 -0.53 4.72
CA GLY A 112 -6.34 -1.24 3.89
C GLY A 112 -5.68 -1.87 2.66
N HIS A 113 -6.27 -2.96 2.18
CA HIS A 113 -5.69 -3.83 1.16
C HIS A 113 -4.31 -4.37 1.59
N ALA A 114 -3.25 -4.06 0.85
CA ALA A 114 -1.85 -4.35 1.21
C ALA A 114 -1.08 -3.10 1.68
N SER A 115 -1.74 -1.97 1.90
CA SER A 115 -1.07 -0.76 2.36
C SER A 115 -0.81 -0.80 3.86
N PHE A 116 0.44 -0.63 4.27
CA PHE A 116 0.84 -0.60 5.68
C PHE A 116 1.77 0.57 5.98
N LEU A 117 1.60 1.16 7.16
CA LEU A 117 2.61 2.00 7.80
C LEU A 117 3.25 1.17 8.91
N LEU A 118 4.57 0.97 8.82
CA LEU A 118 5.39 0.38 9.88
C LEU A 118 6.17 1.48 10.57
N GLN A 119 6.24 1.42 11.88
CA GLN A 119 6.98 2.35 12.70
C GLN A 119 7.98 1.55 13.55
N PHE A 120 9.25 1.92 13.48
CA PHE A 120 10.35 1.28 14.20
C PHE A 120 11.15 2.36 14.91
N GLY A 121 10.91 2.59 16.20
CA GLY A 121 11.64 3.61 16.96
C GLY A 121 11.68 4.99 16.27
N THR A 122 12.72 5.23 15.48
CA THR A 122 12.98 6.46 14.71
C THR A 122 12.61 6.41 13.21
N HIS A 123 12.14 5.28 12.66
CA HIS A 123 11.86 5.12 11.23
C HIS A 123 10.39 4.79 10.95
N ASN A 124 9.81 5.47 9.97
CA ASN A 124 8.50 5.18 9.41
C ASN A 124 8.64 4.63 7.98
N VAL A 125 8.18 3.40 7.75
CA VAL A 125 8.21 2.71 6.46
C VAL A 125 6.79 2.58 5.92
N LEU A 126 6.53 3.10 4.72
CA LEU A 126 5.23 3.00 4.06
C LEU A 126 5.30 1.99 2.92
N ILE A 127 4.48 0.94 2.98
CA ILE A 127 4.49 -0.18 2.04
C ILE A 127 3.23 -0.17 1.19
N ASP A 128 3.38 -0.37 -0.12
CA ASP A 128 2.32 -0.46 -1.13
C ASP A 128 1.22 0.61 -0.97
N PRO A 129 1.56 1.91 -0.85
CA PRO A 129 0.57 2.93 -0.54
C PRO A 129 -0.47 3.11 -1.64
N ASN A 130 -1.74 2.90 -1.29
CA ASN A 130 -2.86 3.03 -2.22
C ASN A 130 -4.09 3.76 -1.63
N TRP A 131 -4.32 4.98 -2.10
CA TRP A 131 -5.51 5.79 -1.78
C TRP A 131 -6.49 5.89 -2.95
N ALA A 132 -6.34 5.07 -3.99
CA ALA A 132 -7.20 5.10 -5.16
C ALA A 132 -8.63 4.70 -4.78
N ARG A 133 -9.62 5.50 -5.21
CA ARG A 133 -11.05 5.16 -5.06
C ARG A 133 -11.51 4.10 -6.06
N TRP A 134 -10.72 3.90 -7.11
CA TRP A 134 -10.99 3.04 -8.25
C TRP A 134 -9.68 2.50 -8.83
N LEU A 135 -9.66 1.21 -9.16
CA LEU A 135 -8.60 0.58 -9.95
C LEU A 135 -9.17 0.32 -11.34
N LYS A 136 -8.96 1.26 -12.26
CA LYS A 136 -9.66 1.30 -13.55
C LYS A 136 -11.18 1.25 -13.32
N ILE A 137 -11.81 0.09 -13.51
CA ILE A 137 -13.24 -0.15 -13.37
C ILE A 137 -13.63 -0.80 -12.03
N VAL A 138 -12.67 -1.26 -11.23
CA VAL A 138 -12.92 -1.88 -9.93
C VAL A 138 -13.04 -0.79 -8.87
N LYS A 139 -14.17 -0.75 -8.17
CA LYS A 139 -14.44 0.21 -7.09
C LYS A 139 -13.73 -0.21 -5.80
N ARG A 140 -13.08 0.73 -5.12
CA ARG A 140 -12.68 0.54 -3.71
C ARG A 140 -13.93 0.55 -2.82
N LEU A 141 -14.13 -0.49 -2.01
CA LEU A 141 -15.32 -0.68 -1.18
C LEU A 141 -15.19 -0.07 0.21
N LYS A 142 -13.98 0.00 0.77
CA LYS A 142 -13.70 0.62 2.07
C LYS A 142 -12.74 1.77 1.94
N MET A 143 -12.98 2.89 2.63
CA MET A 143 -12.04 4.02 2.61
C MET A 143 -10.72 3.63 3.29
N PRO A 144 -9.56 4.18 2.85
CA PRO A 144 -8.31 3.94 3.56
C PRO A 144 -8.42 4.39 5.01
N GLY A 145 -7.83 3.58 5.90
CA GLY A 145 -7.87 3.79 7.34
C GLY A 145 -7.24 5.10 7.78
N LEU A 146 -6.34 5.67 6.96
CA LEU A 146 -5.71 6.96 7.17
C LEU A 146 -6.02 7.91 6.00
N HIS A 147 -6.03 9.21 6.27
CA HIS A 147 -5.85 10.24 5.25
C HIS A 147 -4.36 10.48 5.00
N LEU A 148 -4.02 10.96 3.80
CA LEU A 148 -2.63 11.25 3.44
C LEU A 148 -1.99 12.32 4.33
N HIS A 149 -2.76 13.30 4.81
CA HIS A 149 -2.24 14.36 5.70
C HIS A 149 -2.09 13.89 7.15
N GLU A 150 -2.60 12.71 7.49
CA GLU A 150 -2.43 12.09 8.81
C GLU A 150 -1.19 11.19 8.85
N LEU A 151 -0.50 10.98 7.72
CA LEU A 151 0.75 10.22 7.72
C LEU A 151 1.84 10.99 8.47
N PRO A 152 2.66 10.30 9.31
CA PRO A 152 3.87 10.91 9.83
C PRO A 152 4.88 11.14 8.70
N GLU A 153 6.01 11.77 9.01
CA GLU A 153 7.14 11.82 8.08
C GLU A 153 7.58 10.40 7.71
N ILE A 154 7.74 10.12 6.42
CA ILE A 154 8.05 8.78 5.90
C ILE A 154 9.50 8.74 5.47
N ASP A 155 10.29 7.86 6.09
CA ASP A 155 11.72 7.69 5.83
C ASP A 155 11.98 6.78 4.63
N LEU A 156 11.08 5.83 4.35
CA LEU A 156 11.22 4.89 3.26
C LEU A 156 9.86 4.46 2.70
N VAL A 157 9.75 4.45 1.38
CA VAL A 157 8.61 3.85 0.67
C VAL A 157 9.02 2.53 0.03
N LEU A 158 8.23 1.48 0.23
CA LEU A 158 8.40 0.18 -0.41
C LEU A 158 7.23 -0.10 -1.35
N VAL A 159 7.51 -0.68 -2.51
CA VAL A 159 6.47 -1.21 -3.41
C VAL A 159 6.83 -2.62 -3.83
N THR A 160 5.97 -3.60 -3.54
CA THR A 160 6.23 -5.02 -3.73
C THR A 160 6.20 -5.45 -5.18
N HIS A 161 5.35 -4.83 -6.00
CA HIS A 161 5.23 -5.11 -7.43
C HIS A 161 4.39 -4.06 -8.17
N ALA A 162 4.27 -4.20 -9.49
CA ALA A 162 3.76 -3.14 -10.37
C ALA A 162 2.23 -3.12 -10.59
N HIS A 163 1.44 -4.00 -9.95
CA HIS A 163 -0.02 -4.00 -10.11
C HIS A 163 -0.66 -2.73 -9.56
N PHE A 164 -1.85 -2.39 -10.06
CA PHE A 164 -2.49 -1.11 -9.77
C PHE A 164 -2.97 -0.98 -8.32
N ASP A 165 -3.23 -2.10 -7.66
CA ASP A 165 -3.63 -2.17 -6.26
C ASP A 165 -2.45 -2.02 -5.28
N HIS A 166 -1.20 -2.18 -5.74
CA HIS A 166 0.02 -1.99 -4.93
C HIS A 166 0.82 -0.75 -5.34
N LEU A 167 0.81 -0.41 -6.64
CA LEU A 167 1.53 0.73 -7.22
C LEU A 167 0.56 1.72 -7.87
N ASP A 168 -0.07 2.55 -7.05
CA ASP A 168 -0.82 3.71 -7.50
C ASP A 168 0.08 4.95 -7.63
N ARG A 169 0.46 5.28 -8.87
CA ARG A 169 1.30 6.45 -9.17
C ARG A 169 0.72 7.78 -8.66
N LYS A 170 -0.61 7.90 -8.55
CA LYS A 170 -1.25 9.13 -8.04
C LYS A 170 -1.02 9.28 -6.54
N THR A 171 -1.16 8.19 -5.78
CA THR A 171 -0.84 8.13 -4.35
C THR A 171 0.64 8.34 -4.13
N LEU A 172 1.51 7.60 -4.82
CA LEU A 172 2.96 7.72 -4.68
C LEU A 172 3.45 9.14 -4.95
N ARG A 173 2.92 9.84 -5.96
CA ARG A 173 3.25 11.26 -6.21
C ARG A 173 2.85 12.20 -5.07
N LYS A 174 1.82 11.87 -4.30
CA LYS A 174 1.39 12.68 -3.14
C LYS A 174 2.20 12.38 -1.88
N VAL A 175 2.74 11.17 -1.78
CA VAL A 175 3.61 10.73 -0.67
C VAL A 175 5.06 11.13 -0.90
N ALA A 176 5.50 11.22 -2.15
CA ALA A 176 6.88 11.51 -2.52
C ALA A 176 7.36 12.85 -1.94
N ALA A 177 8.48 12.80 -1.23
CA ALA A 177 9.28 13.92 -0.76
C ALA A 177 10.78 13.51 -0.81
N ASP A 178 11.63 14.04 0.07
CA ASP A 178 13.08 13.79 0.09
C ASP A 178 13.50 12.43 0.69
N GLN A 179 12.67 11.40 0.52
CA GLN A 179 12.93 10.03 0.94
C GLN A 179 13.20 9.09 -0.26
N PRO A 180 13.94 7.99 -0.06
CA PRO A 180 14.08 6.93 -1.05
C PRO A 180 12.79 6.13 -1.25
N ILE A 181 12.70 5.50 -2.42
CA ILE A 181 11.76 4.41 -2.69
C ILE A 181 12.53 3.16 -3.13
N VAL A 182 12.16 2.00 -2.58
CA VAL A 182 12.69 0.69 -2.97
C VAL A 182 11.60 -0.12 -3.68
N VAL A 183 11.97 -0.69 -4.82
CA VAL A 183 11.09 -1.49 -5.67
C VAL A 183 11.84 -2.72 -6.20
N PRO A 184 11.16 -3.76 -6.68
CA PRO A 184 11.80 -4.83 -7.43
C PRO A 184 12.48 -4.32 -8.71
N PHE A 185 13.42 -5.12 -9.21
CA PHE A 185 14.01 -4.97 -10.54
C PHE A 185 12.98 -4.64 -11.63
N GLU A 186 13.33 -3.74 -12.54
CA GLU A 186 12.50 -3.31 -13.69
C GLU A 186 11.18 -2.60 -13.33
N VAL A 187 11.00 -2.18 -12.08
CA VAL A 187 9.84 -1.36 -11.64
C VAL A 187 10.21 0.13 -11.52
N GLY A 188 11.49 0.47 -11.40
CA GLY A 188 11.96 1.83 -11.13
C GLY A 188 11.53 2.86 -12.18
N ASN A 189 11.39 2.45 -13.44
CA ASN A 189 10.88 3.31 -14.52
C ASN A 189 9.43 3.80 -14.29
N LEU A 190 8.67 3.13 -13.42
CA LEU A 190 7.32 3.52 -13.04
C LEU A 190 7.27 4.48 -11.85
N VAL A 191 8.40 4.79 -11.22
CA VAL A 191 8.44 5.63 -10.01
C VAL A 191 9.47 6.75 -10.06
N HIS A 192 10.44 6.71 -10.98
CA HIS A 192 11.53 7.69 -11.05
C HIS A 192 11.07 9.15 -11.22
N ASP A 193 9.87 9.40 -11.77
CA ASP A 193 9.35 10.74 -12.08
C ASP A 193 8.30 11.23 -11.06
N LEU A 194 8.24 10.58 -9.89
CA LEU A 194 7.22 10.86 -8.89
C LEU A 194 7.64 11.89 -7.85
N GLY A 195 8.94 12.16 -7.70
CA GLY A 195 9.48 13.17 -6.77
C GLY A 195 10.26 12.62 -5.58
N PHE A 196 10.56 11.31 -5.55
CA PHE A 196 11.46 10.71 -4.56
C PHE A 196 12.91 11.17 -4.75
N ARG A 197 13.70 11.17 -3.68
CA ARG A 197 15.13 11.50 -3.72
C ARG A 197 15.93 10.52 -4.60
N SER A 198 15.68 9.23 -4.41
CA SER A 198 16.33 8.14 -5.14
C SER A 198 15.38 6.96 -5.32
N VAL A 199 15.61 6.16 -6.38
CA VAL A 199 14.89 4.91 -6.63
C VAL A 199 15.89 3.78 -6.59
N HIS A 200 15.66 2.77 -5.74
CA HIS A 200 16.50 1.59 -5.67
C HIS A 200 15.74 0.37 -6.17
N GLU A 201 16.29 -0.31 -7.17
CA GLU A 201 15.81 -1.58 -7.70
C GLU A 201 16.58 -2.74 -7.06
N LEU A 202 15.87 -3.66 -6.42
CA LEU A 202 16.45 -4.87 -5.82
C LEU A 202 16.10 -6.11 -6.65
N GLY A 203 17.06 -7.01 -6.80
CA GLY A 203 16.90 -8.43 -7.12
C GLY A 203 16.62 -9.25 -5.87
N TYR A 204 16.30 -10.54 -6.07
CA TYR A 204 15.98 -11.41 -4.94
C TYR A 204 17.19 -11.61 -4.02
N TRP A 205 16.92 -11.59 -2.72
CA TRP A 205 17.89 -11.67 -1.63
C TRP A 205 18.88 -10.50 -1.54
N GLU A 206 18.71 -9.47 -2.35
CA GLU A 206 19.47 -8.24 -2.24
C GLU A 206 18.82 -7.29 -1.23
N SER A 207 19.65 -6.49 -0.59
CA SER A 207 19.24 -5.62 0.51
C SER A 207 19.59 -4.17 0.25
N TYR A 208 18.69 -3.27 0.67
CA TYR A 208 18.93 -1.84 0.80
C TYR A 208 19.06 -1.48 2.28
N LYS A 209 19.99 -0.58 2.61
CA LYS A 209 20.21 -0.11 3.99
C LYS A 209 19.96 1.39 4.10
N LEU A 210 19.20 1.78 5.12
CA LEU A 210 18.95 3.16 5.52
C LEU A 210 19.18 3.28 7.03
N GLY A 211 20.40 3.64 7.43
CA GLY A 211 20.79 3.65 8.84
C GLY A 211 20.63 2.26 9.49
N PRO A 212 19.87 2.12 10.60
CA PRO A 212 19.60 0.84 11.25
C PRO A 212 18.55 -0.03 10.52
N LEU A 213 17.86 0.52 9.52
CA LEU A 213 16.86 -0.20 8.73
C LEU A 213 17.53 -0.96 7.59
N THR A 214 17.26 -2.25 7.47
CA THR A 214 17.65 -3.09 6.32
C THR A 214 16.39 -3.66 5.68
N VAL A 215 16.27 -3.53 4.36
CA VAL A 215 15.15 -4.08 3.59
C VAL A 215 15.69 -5.06 2.56
N THR A 216 15.20 -6.30 2.56
CA THR A 216 15.61 -7.36 1.63
C THR A 216 14.42 -7.80 0.79
N LEU A 217 14.59 -7.83 -0.54
CA LEU A 217 13.55 -8.36 -1.43
C LEU A 217 13.55 -9.89 -1.39
N THR A 218 12.40 -10.50 -1.10
CA THR A 218 12.25 -11.97 -1.09
C THR A 218 11.54 -12.47 -2.33
N PRO A 219 11.84 -13.70 -2.78
CA PRO A 219 11.08 -14.36 -3.84
C PRO A 219 9.62 -14.56 -3.44
N CYS A 220 8.75 -14.62 -4.45
CA CYS A 220 7.38 -15.08 -4.30
C CYS A 220 6.88 -15.80 -5.57
N ALA A 221 5.74 -16.47 -5.49
CA ALA A 221 5.08 -17.11 -6.63
C ALA A 221 3.95 -16.22 -7.16
N HIS A 222 4.33 -15.23 -7.94
CA HIS A 222 3.41 -14.28 -8.57
C HIS A 222 3.80 -14.00 -10.02
N TRP A 223 3.22 -12.96 -10.61
CA TRP A 223 3.51 -12.54 -11.98
C TRP A 223 3.72 -11.04 -12.05
N GLY A 224 4.67 -10.66 -12.90
CA GLY A 224 5.15 -9.30 -13.03
C GLY A 224 4.47 -8.57 -14.17
N ALA A 225 3.44 -7.80 -13.86
CA ALA A 225 2.80 -6.98 -14.87
C ALA A 225 2.28 -5.67 -14.33
N ARG A 226 2.05 -4.75 -15.25
CA ARG A 226 1.24 -3.55 -15.00
C ARG A 226 0.07 -3.44 -15.94
N VAL A 227 0.25 -3.86 -17.19
CA VAL A 227 -0.78 -3.93 -18.23
C VAL A 227 -0.68 -5.29 -18.93
N LEU A 228 -1.68 -5.65 -19.73
CA LEU A 228 -1.83 -7.01 -20.29
C LEU A 228 -0.60 -7.51 -21.08
N HIS A 229 0.20 -6.61 -21.65
CA HIS A 229 1.39 -6.92 -22.45
C HIS A 229 2.72 -6.81 -21.69
N ASP A 230 2.66 -6.55 -20.39
CA ASP A 230 3.83 -6.39 -19.55
C ASP A 230 4.05 -7.68 -18.75
N THR A 231 5.18 -8.35 -18.94
CA THR A 231 5.51 -9.63 -18.25
C THR A 231 6.92 -9.65 -17.66
N HIS A 232 7.67 -8.55 -17.77
CA HIS A 232 9.09 -8.49 -17.41
C HIS A 232 9.31 -8.02 -15.96
N ARG A 233 8.40 -7.21 -15.42
CA ARG A 233 8.58 -6.53 -14.13
C ARG A 233 8.82 -7.47 -12.96
N GLY A 234 9.73 -7.08 -12.08
CA GLY A 234 9.93 -7.77 -10.81
C GLY A 234 8.73 -7.68 -9.87
N PHE A 235 8.66 -8.64 -8.96
CA PHE A 235 7.66 -8.78 -7.90
C PHE A 235 8.31 -9.51 -6.72
N GLY A 236 7.81 -9.33 -5.51
CA GLY A 236 8.33 -10.07 -4.35
C GLY A 236 7.70 -9.63 -3.04
N GLY A 237 8.18 -10.22 -1.95
CA GLY A 237 7.94 -9.73 -0.60
C GLY A 237 9.12 -8.90 -0.09
N PHE A 238 8.97 -8.27 1.07
CA PHE A 238 10.06 -7.59 1.74
C PHE A 238 10.25 -8.13 3.16
N ILE A 239 11.49 -8.43 3.50
CA ILE A 239 11.94 -8.53 4.89
C ILE A 239 12.44 -7.15 5.30
N ILE A 240 11.89 -6.60 6.39
CA ILE A 240 12.25 -5.32 6.97
C ILE A 240 12.82 -5.56 8.36
N GLU A 241 14.10 -5.31 8.53
CA GLU A 241 14.84 -5.50 9.78
C GLU A 241 15.23 -4.15 10.37
N HIS A 242 14.97 -3.96 11.66
CA HIS A 242 15.40 -2.78 12.41
C HIS A 242 15.73 -3.19 13.86
N GLU A 243 16.98 -2.97 14.29
CA GLU A 243 17.44 -3.24 15.67
C GLU A 243 17.04 -4.62 16.24
N GLY A 244 17.14 -5.67 15.41
CA GLY A 244 16.84 -7.05 15.81
C GLY A 244 15.36 -7.42 15.79
N ARG A 245 14.49 -6.56 15.24
CA ARG A 245 13.09 -6.84 14.94
C ARG A 245 12.88 -7.01 13.44
N THR A 246 12.02 -7.94 13.06
CA THR A 246 11.81 -8.33 11.67
C THR A 246 10.32 -8.36 11.31
N VAL A 247 9.94 -7.56 10.32
CA VAL A 247 8.62 -7.65 9.68
C VAL A 247 8.77 -8.25 8.29
N TYR A 248 7.93 -9.22 7.97
CA TYR A 248 7.82 -9.77 6.63
C TYR A 248 6.54 -9.27 5.97
N HIS A 249 6.65 -8.47 4.92
CA HIS A 249 5.52 -8.15 4.05
C HIS A 249 5.54 -9.10 2.85
N CYS A 250 4.59 -10.03 2.78
CA CYS A 250 4.63 -11.12 1.80
C CYS A 250 4.41 -10.68 0.34
N GLY A 251 3.87 -9.47 0.14
CA GLY A 251 3.36 -9.07 -1.18
C GLY A 251 2.23 -9.99 -1.62
N ASP A 252 2.00 -10.07 -2.92
CA ASP A 252 1.05 -11.02 -3.50
C ASP A 252 1.79 -12.28 -3.93
N THR A 253 1.28 -13.44 -3.54
CA THR A 253 1.88 -14.73 -3.88
C THR A 253 0.90 -15.87 -3.75
N ALA A 254 1.03 -16.88 -4.61
CA ALA A 254 0.54 -18.21 -4.33
C ALA A 254 1.43 -18.93 -3.30
N TYR A 255 0.95 -20.06 -2.80
CA TYR A 255 1.78 -20.93 -1.98
C TYR A 255 2.97 -21.47 -2.77
N PHE A 256 4.17 -21.42 -2.19
CA PHE A 256 5.39 -21.93 -2.82
C PHE A 256 6.44 -22.33 -1.78
N GLY A 257 7.42 -23.14 -2.20
CA GLY A 257 8.43 -23.69 -1.29
C GLY A 257 9.40 -22.67 -0.67
N GLY A 258 9.48 -21.45 -1.21
CA GLY A 258 10.42 -20.44 -0.74
C GLY A 258 10.10 -19.87 0.64
N PHE A 259 8.90 -20.08 1.19
CA PHE A 259 8.62 -19.76 2.60
C PHE A 259 9.59 -20.47 3.55
N LYS A 260 9.96 -21.73 3.27
CA LYS A 260 10.98 -22.46 4.04
C LYS A 260 12.37 -21.86 3.89
N GLU A 261 12.68 -21.31 2.73
CA GLU A 261 13.96 -20.63 2.50
C GLU A 261 14.02 -19.30 3.27
N ILE A 262 12.93 -18.52 3.24
CA ILE A 262 12.80 -17.30 4.05
C ILE A 262 12.96 -17.63 5.54
N ALA A 263 12.30 -18.69 6.03
CA ALA A 263 12.42 -19.14 7.43
C ALA A 263 13.84 -19.54 7.84
N LYS A 264 14.62 -20.11 6.91
CA LYS A 264 16.03 -20.47 7.14
C LYS A 264 16.94 -19.24 7.23
N ARG A 265 16.59 -18.16 6.52
CA ARG A 265 17.41 -16.94 6.44
C ARG A 265 17.05 -15.92 7.51
N PHE A 266 15.77 -15.85 7.91
CA PHE A 266 15.25 -14.77 8.76
C PHE A 266 14.37 -15.29 9.88
N LYS A 267 14.50 -14.66 11.06
CA LYS A 267 13.59 -14.85 12.18
C LYS A 267 12.53 -13.75 12.15
N VAL A 268 11.32 -14.09 11.71
CA VAL A 268 10.24 -13.12 11.51
C VAL A 268 9.43 -12.92 12.80
N ASP A 269 9.25 -11.67 13.23
CA ASP A 269 8.37 -11.34 14.35
C ASP A 269 6.93 -11.19 13.87
N VAL A 270 6.71 -10.37 12.84
CA VAL A 270 5.37 -10.09 12.29
C VAL A 270 5.36 -10.44 10.79
N ALA A 271 4.45 -11.29 10.37
CA ALA A 271 4.23 -11.65 8.97
C ALA A 271 2.89 -11.07 8.48
N LEU A 272 2.95 -10.17 7.52
CA LEU A 272 1.80 -9.59 6.84
C LEU A 272 1.47 -10.50 5.64
N MET A 273 0.32 -11.19 5.71
CA MET A 273 0.00 -12.31 4.81
C MET A 273 -1.30 -12.06 4.04
N PRO A 274 -1.31 -12.11 2.69
CA PRO A 274 -2.52 -11.92 1.91
C PRO A 274 -3.46 -13.13 2.10
N ILE A 275 -4.76 -12.86 2.21
CA ILE A 275 -5.78 -13.92 2.34
C ILE A 275 -6.93 -13.81 1.32
N GLY A 276 -6.91 -12.79 0.46
CA GLY A 276 -7.92 -12.55 -0.58
C GLY A 276 -7.39 -12.79 -1.99
N ALA A 277 -8.25 -12.54 -2.99
CA ALA A 277 -7.94 -12.66 -4.42
C ALA A 277 -7.66 -14.09 -4.93
N TYR A 278 -8.07 -15.12 -4.19
CA TYR A 278 -7.75 -16.52 -4.48
C TYR A 278 -8.66 -17.21 -5.51
N ASP A 279 -9.80 -16.62 -5.91
CA ASP A 279 -10.61 -17.11 -7.05
C ASP A 279 -10.60 -16.09 -8.21
N PRO A 280 -9.44 -15.83 -8.86
CA PRO A 280 -9.32 -14.76 -9.84
C PRO A 280 -10.00 -15.13 -11.17
N PRO A 281 -10.51 -14.14 -11.93
CA PRO A 281 -11.20 -14.38 -13.20
C PRO A 281 -10.32 -15.05 -14.26
N SER A 282 -9.00 -14.87 -14.14
CA SER A 282 -8.00 -15.48 -15.02
C SER A 282 -7.80 -16.98 -14.77
N GLY A 283 -8.26 -17.50 -13.62
CA GLY A 283 -8.00 -18.87 -13.17
C GLY A 283 -6.53 -19.15 -12.83
N ARG A 284 -5.67 -18.12 -12.76
CA ARG A 284 -4.26 -18.28 -12.36
C ARG A 284 -4.17 -18.50 -10.85
N GLU A 285 -3.42 -19.51 -10.44
CA GLU A 285 -3.10 -19.78 -9.03
C GLU A 285 -1.92 -18.88 -8.63
N VAL A 286 -2.19 -17.60 -8.36
CA VAL A 286 -1.17 -16.55 -8.05
C VAL A 286 -1.39 -15.83 -6.71
N HIS A 287 -2.41 -16.25 -5.95
CA HIS A 287 -2.73 -15.78 -4.61
C HIS A 287 -3.01 -16.99 -3.72
N MET A 288 -2.58 -16.93 -2.45
CA MET A 288 -2.96 -17.89 -1.42
C MET A 288 -4.41 -17.70 -1.02
N ASN A 289 -5.10 -18.80 -0.76
CA ASN A 289 -6.32 -18.77 0.04
C ASN A 289 -5.99 -18.67 1.55
N PRO A 290 -6.98 -18.49 2.44
CA PRO A 290 -6.74 -18.36 3.88
C PRO A 290 -5.98 -19.53 4.52
N GLU A 291 -6.27 -20.78 4.13
CA GLU A 291 -5.59 -21.96 4.67
C GLU A 291 -4.13 -22.06 4.19
N GLU A 292 -3.88 -21.74 2.93
CA GLU A 292 -2.52 -21.68 2.36
C GLU A 292 -1.70 -20.56 3.02
N ALA A 293 -2.32 -19.40 3.29
CA ALA A 293 -1.68 -18.30 3.99
C ALA A 293 -1.31 -18.68 5.44
N LEU A 294 -2.19 -19.41 6.14
CA LEU A 294 -1.92 -19.93 7.47
C LEU A 294 -0.81 -21.00 7.46
N LEU A 295 -0.79 -21.89 6.46
CA LEU A 295 0.27 -22.87 6.27
C LEU A 295 1.63 -22.18 6.02
N ALA A 296 1.67 -21.21 5.10
CA ALA A 296 2.87 -20.43 4.82
C ALA A 296 3.36 -19.67 6.05
N PHE A 297 2.46 -19.06 6.82
CA PHE A 297 2.78 -18.42 8.10
C PHE A 297 3.42 -19.41 9.09
N HIS A 298 2.88 -20.62 9.19
CA HIS A 298 3.42 -21.65 10.06
C HIS A 298 4.83 -22.10 9.60
N GLU A 299 5.03 -22.31 8.30
CA GLU A 299 6.34 -22.69 7.74
C GLU A 299 7.39 -21.58 7.84
N LEU A 300 6.98 -20.31 7.83
CA LEU A 300 7.84 -19.16 8.10
C LEU A 300 8.39 -19.15 9.53
N GLY A 301 7.75 -19.85 10.47
CA GLY A 301 8.09 -19.79 11.89
C GLY A 301 7.89 -18.40 12.50
N ALA A 302 7.05 -17.56 11.89
CA ALA A 302 6.79 -16.21 12.36
C ALA A 302 6.03 -16.21 13.70
N LYS A 303 6.24 -15.18 14.54
CA LYS A 303 5.57 -15.11 15.85
C LYS A 303 4.10 -14.73 15.71
N VAL A 304 3.79 -13.73 14.89
CA VAL A 304 2.44 -13.21 14.66
C VAL A 304 2.15 -13.08 13.17
N MET A 305 0.94 -13.48 12.78
CA MET A 305 0.35 -13.27 11.47
C MET A 305 -0.60 -12.08 11.52
N VAL A 306 -0.46 -11.14 10.59
CA VAL A 306 -1.46 -10.11 10.33
C VAL A 306 -2.05 -10.37 8.93
N PRO A 307 -3.34 -10.72 8.81
CA PRO A 307 -3.97 -10.93 7.52
C PRO A 307 -4.15 -9.60 6.76
N MET A 308 -3.97 -9.62 5.45
CA MET A 308 -4.11 -8.46 4.56
C MET A 308 -4.74 -8.84 3.20
N HIS A 309 -4.85 -7.87 2.29
CA HIS A 309 -5.35 -8.06 0.91
C HIS A 309 -6.81 -8.57 0.83
N TYR A 310 -7.64 -8.25 1.82
CA TYR A 310 -9.07 -8.56 1.81
C TYR A 310 -9.91 -7.33 2.13
N GLY A 311 -11.24 -7.42 1.94
CA GLY A 311 -12.20 -6.38 2.36
C GLY A 311 -12.17 -5.06 1.56
N THR A 312 -11.17 -4.81 0.72
CA THR A 312 -10.93 -3.48 0.13
C THR A 312 -11.36 -3.36 -1.34
N PHE A 313 -10.82 -4.22 -2.22
CA PHE A 313 -11.17 -4.28 -3.63
C PHE A 313 -11.71 -5.67 -3.96
N ARG A 314 -12.76 -5.75 -4.78
CA ARG A 314 -13.29 -7.03 -5.26
C ARG A 314 -12.56 -7.44 -6.53
N LEU A 315 -11.46 -8.18 -6.38
CA LEU A 315 -10.53 -8.54 -7.46
C LEU A 315 -10.83 -9.92 -8.11
N SER A 316 -11.79 -10.65 -7.53
CA SER A 316 -11.97 -12.09 -7.70
C SER A 316 -13.41 -12.49 -7.37
N TYR A 317 -13.74 -13.77 -7.51
CA TYR A 317 -15.11 -14.27 -7.37
C TYR A 317 -15.54 -14.57 -5.95
N GLU A 318 -14.62 -14.74 -4.99
CA GLU A 318 -15.00 -15.02 -3.61
C GLU A 318 -15.87 -13.89 -3.01
N PRO A 319 -16.75 -14.21 -2.04
CA PRO A 319 -17.43 -13.18 -1.25
C PRO A 319 -16.41 -12.32 -0.50
N MET A 320 -16.64 -11.01 -0.42
CA MET A 320 -15.70 -10.08 0.23
C MET A 320 -15.55 -10.35 1.74
N GLU A 321 -16.59 -10.91 2.34
CA GLU A 321 -16.72 -11.18 3.76
C GLU A 321 -16.23 -12.60 4.15
N GLU A 322 -15.89 -13.46 3.17
CA GLU A 322 -15.46 -14.85 3.40
C GLU A 322 -14.03 -15.03 3.93
N PRO A 323 -13.00 -14.29 3.45
CA PRO A 323 -11.60 -14.63 3.73
C PRO A 323 -11.25 -14.67 5.22
N LEU A 324 -11.66 -13.66 5.98
CA LEU A 324 -11.30 -13.54 7.40
C LEU A 324 -11.97 -14.61 8.27
N PRO A 325 -13.30 -14.83 8.22
CA PRO A 325 -13.93 -15.95 8.94
C PRO A 325 -13.29 -17.30 8.61
N ARG A 326 -12.96 -17.54 7.33
CA ARG A 326 -12.32 -18.78 6.87
C ARG A 326 -10.92 -18.94 7.48
N LEU A 327 -10.11 -17.87 7.52
CA LEU A 327 -8.82 -17.87 8.22
C LEU A 327 -8.98 -18.21 9.70
N LEU A 328 -9.94 -17.58 10.39
CA LEU A 328 -10.13 -17.75 11.83
C LEU A 328 -10.58 -19.17 12.19
N VAL A 329 -11.38 -19.81 11.34
CA VAL A 329 -11.74 -21.23 11.48
C VAL A 329 -10.50 -22.12 11.31
N ALA A 330 -9.71 -21.90 10.27
CA ALA A 330 -8.48 -22.65 10.04
C ALA A 330 -7.47 -22.48 11.19
N ALA A 331 -7.26 -21.24 11.67
CA ALA A 331 -6.37 -20.94 12.78
C ALA A 331 -6.80 -21.64 14.08
N ARG A 332 -8.11 -21.70 14.34
CA ARG A 332 -8.66 -22.45 15.48
C ARG A 332 -8.40 -23.95 15.37
N GLN A 333 -8.62 -24.53 14.20
CA GLN A 333 -8.40 -25.96 13.96
C GLN A 333 -6.92 -26.35 14.07
N SER A 334 -6.01 -25.44 13.74
CA SER A 334 -4.56 -25.66 13.84
C SER A 334 -3.95 -25.21 15.18
N GLY A 335 -4.73 -24.72 16.14
CA GLY A 335 -4.22 -24.23 17.43
C GLY A 335 -3.36 -22.96 17.31
N LEU A 336 -3.58 -22.13 16.28
CA LEU A 336 -2.83 -20.92 15.96
C LEU A 336 -3.61 -19.62 16.19
N SER A 337 -4.81 -19.67 16.79
CA SER A 337 -5.68 -18.50 16.99
C SER A 337 -4.96 -17.32 17.63
N GLU A 338 -4.19 -17.57 18.72
CA GLU A 338 -3.47 -16.53 19.47
C GLU A 338 -2.31 -15.89 18.68
N LYS A 339 -1.95 -16.46 17.53
CA LYS A 339 -0.91 -15.93 16.65
C LYS A 339 -1.48 -15.11 15.49
N VAL A 340 -2.80 -15.00 15.35
CA VAL A 340 -3.43 -14.23 14.27
C VAL A 340 -3.95 -12.90 14.84
N ALA A 341 -3.26 -11.81 14.53
CA ALA A 341 -3.64 -10.46 14.93
C ALA A 341 -4.52 -9.81 13.85
N VAL A 342 -5.83 -9.77 14.09
CA VAL A 342 -6.80 -9.13 13.18
C VAL A 342 -6.87 -7.65 13.47
N MET A 343 -6.29 -6.84 12.57
CA MET A 343 -6.21 -5.40 12.74
C MET A 343 -7.45 -4.67 12.21
N LEU A 344 -7.77 -3.54 12.83
CA LEU A 344 -8.71 -2.56 12.27
C LEU A 344 -7.98 -1.55 11.40
N GLU A 345 -8.53 -1.26 10.22
CA GLU A 345 -7.93 -0.27 9.30
C GLU A 345 -7.84 1.12 9.96
N GLY A 346 -6.64 1.70 9.95
CA GLY A 346 -6.35 3.02 10.52
C GLY A 346 -6.02 3.01 12.01
N ARG A 347 -6.16 1.87 12.70
CA ARG A 347 -5.82 1.72 14.10
C ARG A 347 -4.42 1.10 14.24
N PRO A 348 -3.45 1.82 14.83
CA PRO A 348 -2.13 1.26 15.09
C PRO A 348 -2.18 0.17 16.18
N GLU A 349 -1.37 -0.87 16.02
CA GLU A 349 -1.09 -1.89 17.04
C GLU A 349 0.42 -2.03 17.23
N VAL A 350 0.84 -2.48 18.43
CA VAL A 350 2.25 -2.60 18.82
C VAL A 350 2.60 -4.07 19.06
N PHE A 351 3.72 -4.53 18.49
CA PHE A 351 4.21 -5.91 18.54
C PHE A 351 5.65 -6.05 19.05
#